data_AF-A0A1J5GKS1-F1
#
_entry.id   AF-A0A1J5GKS1-F1
#
_cell.length_a   1.000
_cell.length_b   1.000
_cell.length_c   1.000
_cell.angle_alpha   90.00
_cell.angle_beta   90.00
_cell.angle_gamma   90.00
#
_symmetry.space_group_name_H-M   'P 1'
#
loop_
_entity.id
_entity.type
_entity.pdbx_description
1 polymer ?
#
loop_
_entity_poly.entity_id
_entity_poly.type
_entity_poly.pdbx_seq_one_letter_code
_entity_poly.pdbx_strand_id
1 'polypeptide(L)'
;MRITPMDIEQQEFSRSFRGYNEEEVDDFLDKIVKDYEELINENVRLNEEIEKMKERLKEFSEIEESLKGALLNAQKSAEEIKGRIENEAKVMVKKAEIEAEVIKQKASQKEDESKNEINNLRRYKFMFKEKFKSMLNLYLKMLESEEFEEQGDYKITEKLISEDKIKEIALNRNIKIEKTENEQPYK
;
A
#
# COMPACT_ATOMS: atom_id res chain seq x y z
N MET A 1 -58.52 -30.39 37.04
CA MET A 1 -59.21 -31.68 36.84
C MET A 1 -60.52 -31.67 37.63
N ARG A 2 -61.49 -32.55 37.29
CA ARG A 2 -62.82 -32.60 37.96
C ARG A 2 -62.91 -33.59 39.12
N ILE A 3 -61.97 -34.53 39.25
CA ILE A 3 -61.88 -35.53 40.33
C ILE A 3 -60.39 -35.68 40.67
N THR A 4 -60.06 -35.70 41.95
CA THR A 4 -58.71 -35.92 42.49
C THR A 4 -58.57 -37.34 43.06
N PRO A 5 -57.34 -37.87 43.25
CA PRO A 5 -57.16 -39.17 43.89
C PRO A 5 -57.86 -39.27 45.25
N MET A 6 -57.81 -38.18 46.03
CA MET A 6 -58.53 -38.01 47.30
C MET A 6 -60.06 -38.12 47.14
N ASP A 7 -60.62 -37.55 46.07
CA ASP A 7 -62.05 -37.64 45.80
C ASP A 7 -62.47 -39.07 45.42
N ILE A 8 -61.57 -39.88 44.84
CA ILE A 8 -61.81 -41.29 44.50
C ILE A 8 -61.79 -42.15 45.78
N GLU A 9 -60.84 -41.90 46.68
CA GLU A 9 -60.70 -42.61 47.95
C GLU A 9 -61.87 -42.32 48.93
N GLN A 10 -62.43 -41.11 48.88
CA GLN A 10 -63.55 -40.69 49.74
C GLN A 10 -64.93 -40.95 49.12
N GLN A 11 -65.00 -41.56 47.93
CA GLN A 11 -66.25 -41.75 47.21
C GLN A 11 -67.09 -42.89 47.82
N GLU A 12 -68.22 -42.54 48.43
CA GLU A 12 -69.21 -43.52 48.90
C GLU A 12 -70.24 -43.86 47.81
N PHE A 13 -70.63 -45.14 47.72
CA PHE A 13 -71.66 -45.63 46.80
C PHE A 13 -72.89 -46.16 47.56
N SER A 14 -74.08 -45.89 47.05
CA SER A 14 -75.34 -46.39 47.65
C SER A 14 -75.56 -47.88 47.38
N ARG A 15 -75.96 -48.64 48.41
CA ARG A 15 -76.27 -50.08 48.31
C ARG A 15 -77.57 -50.37 47.54
N SER A 16 -77.58 -51.44 46.74
CA SER A 16 -78.75 -51.89 45.96
C SER A 16 -78.88 -53.43 46.01
N PHE A 17 -80.11 -53.95 45.89
CA PHE A 17 -80.44 -55.39 46.03
C PHE A 17 -79.73 -56.32 45.02
N ARG A 18 -79.15 -55.76 43.96
CA ARG A 18 -78.23 -56.43 43.02
C ARG A 18 -77.11 -55.46 42.58
N GLY A 19 -76.13 -55.23 43.46
CA GLY A 19 -74.97 -54.36 43.21
C GLY A 19 -73.68 -55.14 42.92
N TYR A 20 -72.60 -54.41 42.61
CA TYR A 20 -71.24 -54.95 42.57
C TYR A 20 -70.76 -55.34 43.97
N ASN A 21 -69.76 -56.23 44.04
CA ASN A 21 -69.12 -56.61 45.30
C ASN A 21 -68.26 -55.43 45.81
N GLU A 22 -68.52 -54.98 47.05
CA GLU A 22 -67.83 -53.83 47.65
C GLU A 22 -66.31 -54.06 47.73
N GLU A 23 -65.84 -55.23 48.20
CA GLU A 23 -64.40 -55.53 48.30
C GLU A 23 -63.69 -55.50 46.93
N GLU A 24 -64.31 -56.04 45.88
CA GLU A 24 -63.70 -56.03 44.53
C GLU A 24 -63.68 -54.63 43.91
N VAL A 25 -64.67 -53.78 44.25
CA VAL A 25 -64.72 -52.39 43.79
C VAL A 25 -63.67 -51.57 44.53
N ASP A 26 -63.52 -51.73 45.84
CA ASP A 26 -62.52 -51.03 46.64
C ASP A 26 -61.09 -51.39 46.19
N ASP A 27 -60.78 -52.68 46.00
CA ASP A 27 -59.49 -53.16 45.45
C ASP A 27 -59.17 -52.58 44.06
N PHE A 28 -60.20 -52.28 43.27
CA PHE A 28 -60.07 -51.66 41.96
C PHE A 28 -59.88 -50.14 42.05
N LEU A 29 -60.60 -49.48 42.96
CA LEU A 29 -60.46 -48.05 43.23
C LEU A 29 -59.07 -47.72 43.79
N ASP A 30 -58.50 -48.56 44.67
CA ASP A 30 -57.13 -48.41 45.17
C ASP A 30 -56.08 -48.40 44.04
N LYS A 31 -56.26 -49.29 43.05
CA LYS A 31 -55.39 -49.32 41.85
C LYS A 31 -55.57 -48.06 41.01
N ILE A 32 -56.82 -47.61 40.82
CA ILE A 32 -57.11 -46.37 40.09
C ILE A 32 -56.48 -45.18 40.81
N VAL A 33 -56.60 -45.05 42.13
CA VAL A 33 -56.02 -43.97 42.92
C VAL A 33 -54.52 -43.89 42.67
N LYS A 34 -53.82 -45.03 42.78
CA LYS A 34 -52.38 -45.11 42.54
C LYS A 34 -52.00 -44.71 41.11
N ASP A 35 -52.68 -45.25 40.10
CA ASP A 35 -52.42 -44.90 38.71
C ASP A 35 -52.69 -43.40 38.44
N TYR A 36 -53.71 -42.83 39.08
CA TYR A 36 -54.04 -41.40 38.98
C TYR A 36 -52.97 -40.52 39.62
N GLU A 37 -52.44 -40.90 40.78
CA GLU A 37 -51.32 -40.20 41.43
C GLU A 37 -50.06 -40.23 40.55
N GLU A 38 -49.72 -41.39 39.99
CA GLU A 38 -48.60 -41.53 39.06
C GLU A 38 -48.78 -40.64 37.82
N LEU A 39 -49.99 -40.62 37.24
CA LEU A 39 -50.32 -39.78 36.09
C LEU A 39 -50.21 -38.29 36.41
N ILE A 40 -50.68 -37.84 37.57
CA ILE A 40 -50.59 -36.43 37.99
C ILE A 40 -49.13 -36.04 38.17
N ASN A 41 -48.33 -36.86 38.86
CA ASN A 41 -46.91 -36.60 39.07
C ASN A 41 -46.14 -36.55 37.75
N GLU A 42 -46.43 -37.46 36.82
CA GLU A 42 -45.84 -37.43 35.48
C GLU A 42 -46.27 -36.19 34.69
N ASN A 43 -47.54 -35.78 34.78
CA ASN A 43 -48.03 -34.57 34.12
C ASN A 43 -47.32 -33.31 34.64
N VAL A 44 -47.13 -33.20 35.96
CA VAL A 44 -46.36 -32.10 36.57
C VAL A 44 -44.92 -32.10 36.06
N ARG A 45 -44.24 -33.26 36.08
CA ARG A 45 -42.86 -33.40 35.58
C ARG A 45 -42.74 -32.99 34.11
N LEU A 46 -43.66 -33.45 33.26
CA LEU A 46 -43.69 -33.13 31.84
C LEU A 46 -43.95 -31.64 31.60
N ASN A 47 -44.86 -31.02 32.36
CA ASN A 47 -45.10 -29.58 32.27
C ASN A 47 -43.87 -28.76 32.67
N GLU A 48 -43.16 -29.16 33.73
CA GLU A 48 -41.89 -28.52 34.12
C GLU A 48 -40.82 -28.65 33.03
N GLU A 49 -40.72 -29.82 32.40
CA GLU A 49 -39.79 -30.03 31.28
C GLU A 49 -40.15 -29.18 30.06
N ILE A 50 -41.44 -29.09 29.73
CA ILE A 50 -41.94 -28.23 28.65
C ILE A 50 -41.59 -26.77 28.91
N GLU A 51 -41.81 -26.27 30.13
CA GLU A 51 -41.47 -24.87 30.45
C GLU A 51 -39.96 -24.62 30.36
N LYS A 52 -39.12 -25.53 30.85
CA LYS A 52 -37.65 -25.44 30.67
C LYS A 52 -37.25 -25.44 29.18
N MET A 53 -37.89 -26.26 28.35
CA MET A 53 -37.61 -26.28 26.92
C MET A 53 -38.05 -24.98 26.23
N LYS A 54 -39.20 -24.40 26.62
CA LYS A 54 -39.66 -23.11 26.10
C LYS A 54 -38.72 -21.97 26.46
N GLU A 55 -38.21 -21.94 27.70
CA GLU A 55 -37.21 -20.95 28.12
C GLU A 55 -35.95 -21.03 27.26
N ARG A 56 -35.40 -22.25 27.07
CA ARG A 56 -34.22 -22.44 26.21
C ARG A 56 -34.47 -22.07 24.75
N LEU A 57 -35.66 -22.35 24.22
CA LEU A 57 -36.04 -21.93 22.87
C LEU A 57 -36.08 -20.40 22.75
N LYS A 58 -36.57 -19.72 23.78
CA LYS A 58 -36.57 -18.26 23.82
C LYS A 58 -35.15 -17.69 23.83
N GLU A 59 -34.27 -18.23 24.67
CA GLU A 59 -32.85 -17.85 24.69
C GLU A 59 -32.18 -18.05 23.33
N PHE A 60 -32.42 -19.20 22.68
CA PHE A 60 -31.88 -19.46 21.34
C PHE A 60 -32.42 -18.49 20.29
N SER A 61 -33.71 -18.13 20.36
CA SER A 61 -34.30 -17.15 19.46
C SER A 61 -33.66 -15.76 19.64
N GLU A 62 -33.39 -15.34 20.87
CA GLU A 62 -32.71 -14.06 21.15
C GLU A 62 -31.26 -14.07 20.63
N ILE A 63 -30.55 -15.19 20.78
CA ILE A 63 -29.20 -15.37 20.23
C ILE A 63 -29.22 -15.34 18.70
N GLU A 64 -30.18 -16.01 18.06
CA GLU A 64 -30.32 -16.03 16.61
C GLU A 64 -30.57 -14.62 16.06
N GLU A 65 -31.45 -13.85 16.70
CA GLU A 65 -31.74 -12.47 16.31
C GLU A 65 -30.49 -11.57 16.44
N SER A 66 -29.77 -11.69 17.55
CA SER A 66 -28.51 -10.97 17.77
C SER A 66 -27.45 -11.34 16.74
N LEU A 67 -27.29 -12.64 16.45
CA LEU A 67 -26.34 -13.13 15.45
C LEU A 67 -26.69 -12.63 14.04
N LYS A 68 -27.97 -12.66 13.68
CA LYS A 68 -28.46 -12.14 12.40
C LYS A 68 -28.21 -10.63 12.29
N GLY A 69 -28.43 -9.89 13.37
CA GLY A 69 -28.10 -8.46 13.45
C GLY A 69 -26.61 -8.20 13.27
N ALA A 70 -25.76 -8.96 13.96
CA ALA A 70 -24.31 -8.87 13.83
C ALA A 70 -23.84 -9.17 12.40
N LEU A 71 -24.40 -10.21 11.77
CA LEU A 71 -24.09 -10.58 10.39
C LEU A 71 -24.49 -9.49 9.39
N LEU A 72 -25.68 -8.92 9.54
CA LEU A 72 -26.14 -7.82 8.69
C LEU A 72 -25.26 -6.57 8.85
N ASN A 73 -24.85 -6.25 10.08
CA ASN A 73 -23.94 -5.14 10.33
C ASN A 73 -22.55 -5.38 9.75
N ALA A 74 -22.02 -6.60 9.88
CA ALA A 74 -20.77 -7.00 9.26
C ALA A 74 -20.84 -6.88 7.73
N GLN A 75 -21.94 -7.33 7.10
CA GLN A 75 -22.14 -7.20 5.66
C GLN A 75 -22.19 -5.73 5.22
N LYS A 76 -22.99 -4.89 5.90
CA LYS A 76 -23.05 -3.44 5.62
C LYS A 76 -21.67 -2.79 5.74
N SER A 77 -20.93 -3.13 6.80
CA SER A 77 -19.59 -2.59 7.03
C SER A 77 -18.62 -3.03 5.93
N ALA A 78 -18.69 -4.28 5.48
CA ALA A 78 -17.89 -4.77 4.36
C ALA A 78 -18.22 -4.05 3.05
N GLU A 79 -19.51 -3.82 2.76
CA GLU A 79 -19.95 -3.05 1.58
C GLU A 79 -19.47 -1.60 1.64
N GLU A 80 -19.56 -0.94 2.80
CA GLU A 80 -19.04 0.41 3.00
C GLU A 80 -17.52 0.50 2.81
N ILE A 81 -16.77 -0.45 3.39
CA ILE A 81 -15.31 -0.53 3.24
C ILE A 81 -14.95 -0.73 1.77
N LYS A 82 -15.64 -1.64 1.07
CA LYS A 82 -15.43 -1.89 -0.36
C LYS A 82 -15.66 -0.62 -1.18
N GLY A 83 -16.76 0.08 -0.94
CA GLY A 83 -17.07 1.34 -1.62
C GLY A 83 -16.02 2.44 -1.37
N ARG A 84 -15.49 2.53 -0.14
CA ARG A 84 -14.39 3.45 0.18
C ARG A 84 -13.10 3.10 -0.57
N ILE A 85 -12.70 1.83 -0.54
CA ILE A 85 -11.50 1.35 -1.23
C ILE A 85 -11.60 1.62 -2.74
N GLU A 86 -12.76 1.36 -3.36
CA GLU A 86 -12.96 1.63 -4.78
C GLU A 86 -12.81 3.12 -5.13
N ASN A 87 -13.31 4.02 -4.28
CA ASN A 87 -13.15 5.45 -4.48
C ASN A 87 -11.72 5.92 -4.23
N GLU A 88 -11.08 5.47 -3.16
CA GLU A 88 -9.68 5.78 -2.86
C GLU A 88 -8.74 5.28 -3.96
N ALA A 89 -8.97 4.06 -4.47
CA ALA A 89 -8.21 3.52 -5.59
C ALA A 89 -8.34 4.39 -6.85
N LYS A 90 -9.57 4.84 -7.18
CA LYS A 90 -9.79 5.76 -8.31
C LYS A 90 -9.06 7.09 -8.12
N VAL A 91 -9.08 7.65 -6.91
CA VAL A 91 -8.37 8.90 -6.59
C VAL A 91 -6.86 8.70 -6.69
N MET A 92 -6.34 7.57 -6.18
CA MET A 92 -4.92 7.24 -6.24
C MET A 92 -4.42 7.11 -7.69
N VAL A 93 -5.17 6.40 -8.53
CA VAL A 93 -4.85 6.26 -9.97
C VAL A 93 -4.84 7.62 -10.64
N LYS A 94 -5.88 8.45 -10.47
CA LYS A 94 -5.93 9.80 -11.05
C LYS A 94 -4.78 10.68 -10.59
N LYS A 95 -4.42 10.60 -9.31
CA LYS A 95 -3.29 11.35 -8.76
C LYS A 95 -1.98 10.92 -9.42
N ALA A 96 -1.75 9.62 -9.55
CA ALA A 96 -0.57 9.06 -10.21
C ALA A 96 -0.51 9.47 -11.70
N GLU A 97 -1.64 9.49 -12.41
CA GLU A 97 -1.73 9.96 -13.80
C GLU A 97 -1.35 11.44 -13.92
N ILE A 98 -1.87 12.31 -13.06
CA ILE A 98 -1.54 13.74 -13.04
C ILE A 98 -0.04 13.94 -12.74
N GLU A 99 0.49 13.25 -11.73
CA GLU A 99 1.91 13.34 -11.37
C GLU A 99 2.81 12.89 -12.52
N ALA A 100 2.46 11.78 -13.19
CA ALA A 100 3.19 11.28 -14.35
C ALA A 100 3.18 12.31 -15.51
N GLU A 101 2.04 12.94 -15.78
CA GLU A 101 1.92 13.94 -16.84
C GLU A 101 2.75 15.19 -16.52
N VAL A 102 2.76 15.64 -15.25
CA VAL A 102 3.62 16.74 -14.80
C VAL A 102 5.10 16.41 -14.96
N ILE A 103 5.52 15.19 -14.60
CA ILE A 103 6.91 14.75 -14.78
C ILE A 103 7.29 14.74 -16.26
N LYS A 104 6.42 14.20 -17.12
CA LYS A 104 6.62 14.16 -18.56
C LYS A 104 6.74 15.55 -19.16
N GLN A 105 5.86 16.48 -18.77
CA GLN A 105 5.91 17.86 -19.23
C GLN A 105 7.21 18.55 -18.81
N LYS A 106 7.64 18.38 -17.55
CA LYS A 106 8.93 18.91 -17.07
C LYS A 106 10.12 18.33 -17.82
N ALA A 107 10.09 17.04 -18.13
CA ALA A 107 11.14 16.38 -18.91
C ALA A 107 11.20 16.95 -20.34
N SER A 108 10.05 17.09 -21.00
CA SER A 108 9.94 17.69 -22.35
C SER A 108 10.45 19.12 -22.37
N GLN A 109 10.09 19.94 -21.37
CA GLN A 109 10.56 21.32 -21.29
C GLN A 109 12.09 21.40 -21.17
N LYS A 110 12.69 20.57 -20.30
CA LYS A 110 14.15 20.49 -20.15
C LYS A 110 14.85 19.99 -21.42
N GLU A 111 14.22 19.07 -22.14
CA GLU A 111 14.73 18.60 -23.42
C GLU A 111 14.79 19.74 -24.44
N ASP A 112 13.71 20.54 -24.54
CA ASP A 112 13.64 21.67 -25.46
C ASP A 112 14.64 22.77 -25.09
N GLU A 113 14.77 23.10 -23.80
CA GLU A 113 15.79 24.02 -23.28
C GLU A 113 17.21 23.55 -23.66
N SER A 114 17.50 22.26 -23.47
CA SER A 114 18.81 21.68 -23.80
C SER A 114 19.08 21.70 -25.31
N LYS A 115 18.08 21.40 -26.14
CA LYS A 115 18.19 21.51 -27.61
C LYS A 115 18.47 22.94 -28.05
N ASN A 116 17.80 23.91 -27.46
CA ASN A 116 18.01 25.33 -27.74
C ASN A 116 19.43 25.76 -27.34
N GLU A 117 19.92 25.33 -26.19
CA GLU A 117 21.30 25.60 -25.76
C GLU A 117 22.33 24.98 -26.71
N ILE A 118 22.15 23.72 -27.12
CA ILE A 118 23.01 23.06 -28.11
C ILE A 118 23.04 23.84 -29.43
N ASN A 119 21.89 24.31 -29.91
CA ASN A 119 21.81 25.10 -31.13
C ASN A 119 22.52 26.45 -31.00
N ASN A 120 22.37 27.12 -29.85
CA ASN A 120 23.08 28.37 -29.56
C ASN A 120 24.60 28.16 -29.51
N LEU A 121 25.08 27.11 -28.85
CA LEU A 121 26.51 26.75 -28.80
C LEU A 121 27.06 26.44 -30.19
N ARG A 122 26.31 25.72 -31.04
CA ARG A 122 26.70 25.48 -32.44
C ARG A 122 26.83 26.79 -33.22
N ARG A 123 25.90 27.73 -33.02
CA ARG A 123 25.97 29.06 -33.65
C ARG A 123 27.17 29.85 -33.14
N TYR A 124 27.45 29.85 -31.84
CA TYR A 124 28.63 30.52 -31.27
C TYR A 124 29.93 29.92 -31.80
N LYS A 125 30.03 28.59 -31.87
CA LYS A 125 31.18 27.90 -32.47
C LYS A 125 31.41 28.35 -33.91
N PHE A 126 30.35 28.39 -34.73
CA PHE A 126 30.44 28.84 -36.12
C PHE A 126 30.90 30.30 -36.22
N MET A 127 30.25 31.21 -35.48
CA MET A 127 30.61 32.63 -35.46
C MET A 127 32.04 32.88 -34.99
N PHE A 128 32.49 32.16 -33.96
CA PHE A 128 33.86 32.23 -33.48
C PHE A 128 34.85 31.78 -34.55
N LYS A 129 34.60 30.63 -35.19
CA LYS A 129 35.42 30.09 -36.28
C LYS A 129 35.57 31.11 -37.42
N GLU A 130 34.47 31.70 -37.88
CA GLU A 130 34.50 32.68 -38.98
C GLU A 130 35.24 33.97 -38.58
N LYS A 131 34.99 34.50 -37.38
CA LYS A 131 35.71 35.66 -36.85
C LYS A 131 37.21 35.40 -36.73
N PHE A 132 37.59 34.24 -36.21
CA PHE A 132 38.98 33.86 -36.03
C PHE A 132 39.70 33.71 -37.38
N LYS A 133 39.04 33.05 -38.36
CA LYS A 133 39.55 32.94 -39.73
C LYS A 133 39.76 34.31 -40.37
N SER A 134 38.79 35.23 -40.22
CA SER A 134 38.90 36.59 -40.74
C SER A 134 40.07 37.35 -40.11
N MET A 135 40.27 37.20 -38.80
CA MET A 135 41.38 37.83 -38.08
C MET A 135 42.74 37.31 -38.56
N LEU A 136 42.89 35.99 -38.72
CA LEU A 136 44.12 35.40 -39.26
C LEU A 136 44.40 35.86 -40.69
N ASN A 137 43.38 35.91 -41.54
CA ASN A 137 43.54 36.41 -42.91
C ASN A 137 43.91 37.90 -42.96
N LEU A 138 43.42 38.72 -42.03
CA LEU A 138 43.82 40.11 -41.90
C LEU A 138 45.31 40.21 -41.57
N TYR A 139 45.78 39.46 -40.57
CA TYR A 139 47.20 39.46 -40.20
C TYR A 139 48.10 38.91 -41.31
N LEU A 140 47.66 37.86 -42.01
CA LEU A 140 48.38 37.32 -43.17
C LEU A 140 48.55 38.40 -44.25
N LYS A 141 47.47 39.09 -44.61
CA LYS A 141 47.52 40.18 -45.61
C LYS A 141 48.43 41.32 -45.18
N MET A 142 48.44 41.68 -43.89
CA MET A 142 49.33 42.72 -43.38
C MET A 142 50.80 42.31 -43.57
N LEU A 143 51.16 41.07 -43.22
CA LEU A 143 52.51 40.54 -43.42
C LEU A 143 52.89 40.42 -44.90
N GLU A 144 51.94 40.05 -45.77
CA GLU A 144 52.17 40.00 -47.22
C GLU A 144 52.29 41.39 -47.86
N SER A 145 51.69 42.41 -47.24
CA SER A 145 51.74 43.81 -47.69
C SER A 145 52.90 44.62 -47.09
N GLU A 146 53.54 44.11 -46.04
CA GLU A 146 54.84 44.62 -45.60
C GLU A 146 55.88 44.19 -46.64
N GLU A 147 56.27 45.12 -47.52
CA GLU A 147 57.53 44.99 -48.22
C GLU A 147 58.63 44.91 -47.15
N PHE A 148 59.18 43.72 -46.99
CA PHE A 148 60.32 43.47 -46.12
C PHE A 148 61.51 44.25 -46.70
N GLU A 149 61.78 45.46 -46.21
CA GLU A 149 63.07 46.11 -46.43
C GLU A 149 64.12 45.27 -45.71
N GLU A 150 64.84 44.46 -46.48
CA GLU A 150 65.94 43.63 -46.01
C GLU A 150 67.14 44.52 -45.64
N GLN A 151 67.07 45.22 -44.50
CA GLN A 151 68.21 45.89 -43.91
C GLN A 151 68.25 45.67 -42.40
N GLY A 152 69.03 44.67 -41.99
CA GLY A 152 69.39 44.48 -40.59
C GLY A 152 70.17 43.20 -40.40
N ASP A 153 71.49 43.33 -40.30
CA ASP A 153 72.45 42.27 -39.99
C ASP A 153 72.18 41.74 -38.56
N TYR A 154 71.27 40.78 -38.39
CA TYR A 154 71.00 40.16 -37.10
C TYR A 154 72.09 39.13 -36.76
N LYS A 155 73.24 39.61 -36.28
CA LYS A 155 74.19 38.76 -35.56
C LYS A 155 73.55 38.32 -34.24
N ILE A 156 73.12 37.06 -34.18
CA ILE A 156 72.75 36.41 -32.92
C ILE A 156 74.05 36.25 -32.11
N THR A 157 74.35 37.19 -31.22
CA THR A 157 75.33 36.92 -30.16
C THR A 157 74.66 36.01 -29.15
N GLU A 158 75.19 34.80 -29.03
CA GLU A 158 74.83 33.78 -28.05
C GLU A 158 75.14 34.31 -26.64
N LYS A 159 74.28 35.19 -26.12
CA LYS A 159 74.34 35.62 -24.73
C LYS A 159 73.68 34.52 -23.91
N LEU A 160 74.53 33.57 -23.50
CA LEU A 160 74.26 32.50 -22.53
C LEU A 160 73.25 32.97 -21.48
N ILE A 161 72.03 32.44 -21.55
CA ILE A 161 71.13 32.44 -20.41
C ILE A 161 71.82 31.52 -19.40
N SER A 162 72.45 32.11 -18.38
CA SER A 162 73.08 31.35 -17.31
C SER A 162 72.03 30.43 -16.66
N GLU A 163 72.40 29.17 -16.46
CA GLU A 163 71.54 28.12 -15.89
C GLU A 163 70.91 28.52 -14.54
N ASP A 164 71.50 29.48 -13.84
CA ASP A 164 70.98 30.04 -12.59
C ASP A 164 69.63 30.75 -12.76
N LYS A 165 69.39 31.43 -13.89
CA LYS A 165 68.09 32.04 -14.19
C LYS A 165 67.00 31.00 -14.48
N ILE A 166 67.37 29.85 -15.02
CA ILE A 166 66.43 28.76 -15.32
C ILE A 166 65.98 28.09 -14.01
N LYS A 167 66.88 27.94 -13.03
CA LYS A 167 66.56 27.38 -11.70
C LYS A 167 65.68 28.32 -10.86
N GLU A 168 65.89 29.63 -10.95
CA GLU A 168 65.06 30.61 -10.23
C GLU A 168 63.59 30.62 -10.75
N ILE A 169 63.40 30.48 -12.07
CA ILE A 169 62.07 30.38 -12.68
C ILE A 169 61.38 29.05 -12.33
N ALA A 170 62.14 27.95 -12.22
CA ALA A 170 61.60 26.63 -11.86
C ALA A 170 61.19 26.55 -10.37
N LEU A 171 61.94 27.17 -9.47
CA LEU A 171 61.63 27.18 -8.02
C LEU A 171 60.40 28.05 -7.70
N ASN A 172 60.21 29.17 -8.40
CA ASN A 172 59.06 30.07 -8.21
C ASN A 172 57.72 29.52 -8.74
N ARG A 173 57.71 28.37 -9.45
CA ARG A 173 56.49 27.76 -9.99
C ARG A 173 56.16 26.36 -9.46
N ASN A 174 56.96 25.81 -8.53
CA ASN A 174 56.73 24.47 -7.96
C ASN A 174 56.48 23.37 -9.02
N ILE A 175 57.22 23.42 -10.14
CA ILE A 175 57.16 22.41 -11.19
C ILE A 175 58.32 21.44 -11.00
N LYS A 176 58.03 20.17 -10.66
CA LYS A 176 59.01 19.08 -10.77
C LYS A 176 59.32 18.86 -12.25
N ILE A 177 60.56 19.10 -12.65
CA ILE A 177 61.04 18.75 -13.99
C ILE A 177 61.46 17.28 -13.95
N GLU A 178 60.55 16.37 -14.31
CA GLU A 178 60.90 14.99 -14.61
C GLU A 178 61.43 14.91 -16.04
N LYS A 179 62.70 14.50 -16.18
CA LYS A 179 63.28 14.11 -17.47
C LYS A 179 62.70 12.76 -17.85
N THR A 180 61.79 12.71 -18.81
CA THR A 180 61.46 11.46 -19.51
C THR A 180 62.52 11.23 -20.58
N GLU A 181 63.59 10.54 -20.22
CA GLU A 181 64.36 9.73 -21.16
C GLU A 181 63.52 8.49 -21.47
N ASN A 182 62.96 8.42 -22.69
CA ASN A 182 62.83 7.18 -23.43
C ASN A 182 62.37 7.50 -24.85
N GLU A 183 63.36 7.72 -25.72
CA GLU A 183 63.26 7.35 -27.11
C GLU A 183 63.18 5.82 -27.20
N GLN A 184 62.16 5.28 -27.88
CA GLN A 184 62.43 4.29 -28.92
C GLN A 184 61.30 4.29 -29.96
N PRO A 185 61.64 4.26 -31.26
CA PRO A 185 60.69 4.45 -32.35
C PRO A 185 59.98 3.17 -32.77
N TYR A 186 58.76 3.34 -33.26
CA TYR A 186 57.89 2.30 -33.84
C TYR A 186 58.56 1.50 -34.97
N LYS A 187 58.35 0.19 -34.95
CA LYS A 187 58.19 -0.66 -36.14
C LYS A 187 56.92 -1.49 -35.98
#